data_AF-A0A8S3R0C6-F1
#
_entry.id   AF-A0A8S3R0C6-F1
#
_cell.length_a   1.000
_cell.length_b   1.000
_cell.length_c   1.000
_cell.angle_alpha   90.00
_cell.angle_beta   90.00
_cell.angle_gamma   90.00
#
_symmetry.space_group_name_H-M   'P 1'
#
loop_
_entity.id
_entity.type
_entity.pdbx_description
1 polymer ?
#
loop_
_entity_poly.entity_id
_entity_poly.type
_entity_poly.pdbx_seq_one_letter_code
_entity_poly.pdbx_strand_id
1 'polypeptide(L)'
;MRQKTFKSNLGQVLNKQEKKGHLRNIHFISNTEDTDIVFEKIRKDISRQAMEMEDWGKDCPLKWLLFQQVLLKLKDNNVPISSTKALLKIAKHKDIDISEDNEVKQCLQYCHDMGTVVYFDEENLADHVILDPKWLINALRCLVSDKIDNVVEVSDDWQTLTDTGQLTDSLISRLFKKESELKFEDNKAHLLEVMKRFDIIVNLKDSSELYMPCMIKSGSFAEVLKQFGVRNQPFYKTSWFCLEFKFLPPAFFNHILAWYIKQYSVSVIIDKKIRSKRNALYRHIGVFDLDSSGCDKLVVCVKPNTIGIQAWDLQTPNKTYGDLASNLFKFVDTLQKRYNLHISYTNTFTCKDGDFSIDRKTTDELISRNYLCLEHNTIHISDDLVKPWNFSEELE
;
A
#
# COMPACT_ATOMS: atom_id res chain seq x y z
N MET A 1 -12.21 20.07 -39.48
CA MET A 1 -12.64 18.70 -39.84
C MET A 1 -11.92 17.62 -39.03
N ARG A 2 -10.58 17.59 -39.01
CA ARG A 2 -9.77 16.58 -38.29
C ARG A 2 -10.08 16.42 -36.78
N GLN A 3 -10.20 17.51 -36.01
CA GLN A 3 -10.56 17.41 -34.58
C GLN A 3 -11.96 16.81 -34.34
N LYS A 4 -12.95 17.10 -35.20
CA LYS A 4 -14.29 16.51 -35.07
C LYS A 4 -14.26 15.00 -35.34
N THR A 5 -13.54 14.59 -36.38
CA THR A 5 -13.34 13.16 -36.69
C THR A 5 -12.57 12.44 -35.57
N PHE A 6 -11.53 13.07 -35.03
CA PHE A 6 -10.78 12.52 -33.89
C PHE A 6 -11.63 12.40 -32.63
N LYS A 7 -12.45 13.41 -32.30
CA LYS A 7 -13.43 13.36 -31.20
C LYS A 7 -14.41 12.20 -31.35
N SER A 8 -14.95 12.00 -32.56
CA SER A 8 -15.86 10.89 -32.86
C SER A 8 -15.16 9.53 -32.67
N ASN A 9 -13.94 9.39 -33.19
CA ASN A 9 -13.16 8.16 -33.08
C ASN A 9 -12.76 7.87 -31.63
N LEU A 10 -12.33 8.89 -30.88
CA LEU A 10 -12.01 8.76 -29.46
C LEU A 10 -13.26 8.36 -28.66
N GLY A 11 -14.42 8.95 -28.95
CA GLY A 11 -15.68 8.55 -28.34
C GLY A 11 -16.01 7.06 -28.57
N GLN A 12 -15.78 6.55 -29.79
CA GLN A 12 -15.97 5.13 -30.10
C GLN A 12 -14.97 4.22 -29.38
N VAL A 13 -13.70 4.64 -29.28
CA VAL A 13 -12.66 3.89 -28.55
C VAL A 13 -12.96 3.86 -27.05
N LEU A 14 -13.28 5.01 -26.46
CA LEU A 14 -13.57 5.14 -25.04
C LEU A 14 -14.87 4.47 -24.63
N ASN A 15 -15.88 4.42 -25.51
CA ASN A 15 -17.13 3.67 -25.25
C ASN A 15 -16.89 2.18 -24.99
N LYS A 16 -15.78 1.62 -25.48
CA LYS A 16 -15.40 0.22 -25.27
C LYS A 16 -14.48 0.02 -24.06
N GLN A 17 -14.08 1.09 -23.37
CA GLN A 17 -13.13 1.03 -22.25
C GLN A 17 -13.88 1.01 -20.93
N GLU A 18 -13.60 0.01 -20.09
CA GLU A 18 -14.14 -0.09 -18.72
C GLU A 18 -13.83 1.17 -17.89
N LYS A 19 -12.70 1.83 -18.19
CA LYS A 19 -12.25 3.04 -17.49
C LYS A 19 -12.97 4.32 -17.91
N LYS A 20 -13.93 4.27 -18.85
CA LYS A 20 -14.68 5.46 -19.30
C LYS A 20 -15.33 6.21 -18.13
N GLY A 21 -15.83 5.48 -17.12
CA GLY A 21 -16.45 6.08 -15.94
C GLY A 21 -15.50 6.98 -15.13
N HIS A 22 -14.18 6.79 -15.26
CA HIS A 22 -13.17 7.60 -14.59
C HIS A 22 -12.73 8.83 -15.38
N LEU A 23 -13.13 8.95 -16.67
CA LEU A 23 -12.77 10.10 -17.49
C LEU A 23 -13.81 11.21 -17.30
N ARG A 24 -13.39 12.31 -16.66
CA ARG A 24 -14.19 13.52 -16.48
C ARG A 24 -13.69 14.59 -17.45
N ASN A 25 -14.49 14.85 -18.50
CA ASN A 25 -14.25 15.89 -19.51
C ASN A 25 -12.94 15.70 -20.33
N ILE A 26 -13.03 15.84 -21.65
CA ILE A 26 -11.86 15.66 -22.54
C ILE A 26 -11.57 16.95 -23.27
N HIS A 27 -10.42 17.55 -22.98
CA HIS A 27 -9.93 18.76 -23.62
C HIS A 27 -8.89 18.40 -24.69
N PHE A 28 -8.99 19.05 -25.85
CA PHE A 28 -8.04 18.85 -26.95
C PHE A 28 -7.20 20.11 -27.06
N ILE A 29 -5.94 19.98 -26.66
CA ILE A 29 -4.97 21.09 -26.67
C ILE A 29 -4.16 20.96 -27.95
N SER A 30 -4.10 22.05 -28.72
CA SER A 30 -3.21 22.16 -29.88
C SER A 30 -1.94 22.87 -29.43
N ASN A 31 -0.78 22.33 -29.78
CA ASN A 31 0.51 23.00 -29.55
C ASN A 31 0.85 24.03 -30.66
N THR A 32 0.00 24.14 -31.69
CA THR A 32 0.19 25.09 -32.81
C THR A 32 -0.86 26.19 -32.85
N GLU A 33 -1.94 26.09 -32.08
CA GLU A 33 -2.99 27.11 -32.01
C GLU A 33 -2.85 27.84 -30.67
N ASP A 34 -2.44 29.11 -30.72
CA ASP A 34 -2.18 29.96 -29.55
C ASP A 34 -3.46 30.48 -28.88
N THR A 35 -4.59 29.81 -29.10
CA THR A 35 -5.89 30.28 -28.61
C THR A 35 -6.10 29.88 -27.16
N ASP A 36 -6.14 30.88 -26.28
CA ASP A 36 -6.44 30.76 -24.83
C ASP A 36 -7.83 30.16 -24.55
N ILE A 37 -8.68 29.97 -25.57
CA ILE A 37 -10.06 29.45 -25.44
C ILE A 37 -10.12 28.06 -24.78
N VAL A 38 -9.19 27.17 -25.10
CA VAL A 38 -9.16 25.82 -24.49
C VAL A 38 -8.68 25.89 -23.05
N PHE A 39 -7.66 26.72 -22.77
CA PHE A 39 -7.16 26.94 -21.40
C PHE A 39 -8.21 27.61 -20.52
N GLU A 40 -8.96 28.59 -21.03
CA GLU A 40 -10.10 29.18 -20.35
C GLU A 40 -11.19 28.15 -20.02
N LYS A 41 -11.48 27.21 -20.93
CA LYS A 41 -12.39 26.10 -20.64
C LYS A 41 -11.85 25.21 -19.53
N ILE A 42 -10.56 24.87 -19.57
CA ILE A 42 -9.92 24.07 -18.52
C ILE A 42 -9.98 24.80 -17.17
N ARG A 43 -9.65 26.11 -17.12
CA ARG A 43 -9.75 26.92 -15.89
C ARG A 43 -11.17 26.90 -15.32
N LYS A 44 -12.19 27.13 -16.17
CA LYS A 44 -13.60 27.07 -15.76
C LYS A 44 -14.02 25.69 -15.26
N ASP A 45 -13.58 24.63 -15.92
CA ASP A 45 -13.88 23.26 -15.49
C ASP A 45 -13.18 22.92 -14.18
N ILE A 46 -11.92 23.33 -13.98
CA ILE A 46 -11.23 23.18 -12.69
C ILE A 46 -11.99 23.93 -11.59
N SER A 47 -12.37 25.19 -11.81
CA SER A 47 -13.16 25.95 -10.84
C SER A 47 -14.49 25.28 -10.54
N ARG A 48 -15.20 24.78 -11.55
CA ARG A 48 -16.46 24.05 -11.38
C ARG A 48 -16.27 22.77 -10.56
N GLN A 49 -15.24 21.98 -10.84
CA GLN A 49 -14.94 20.77 -10.07
C GLN A 49 -14.54 21.09 -8.64
N ALA A 50 -13.76 22.16 -8.40
CA ALA A 50 -13.44 22.60 -7.05
C ALA A 50 -14.69 23.01 -6.27
N MET A 51 -15.67 23.66 -6.91
CA MET A 51 -16.96 24.00 -6.32
C MET A 51 -17.87 22.80 -6.02
N GLU A 52 -17.63 21.65 -6.65
CA GLU A 52 -18.34 20.39 -6.40
C GLU A 52 -17.72 19.60 -5.24
N MET A 53 -16.53 19.98 -4.74
CA MET A 53 -15.91 19.33 -3.60
C MET A 53 -16.73 19.57 -2.33
N GLU A 54 -16.81 18.55 -1.48
CA GLU A 54 -17.62 18.60 -0.26
C GLU A 54 -17.24 19.78 0.65
N ASP A 55 -15.96 20.14 0.70
CA ASP A 55 -15.44 21.19 1.58
C ASP A 55 -15.58 22.61 1.02
N TRP A 56 -16.03 22.75 -0.23
CA TRP A 56 -16.19 24.07 -0.83
C TRP A 56 -17.34 24.84 -0.18
N GLY A 57 -17.05 26.06 0.29
CA GLY A 57 -18.05 26.93 0.92
C GLY A 57 -18.44 26.54 2.35
N LYS A 58 -17.78 25.53 2.95
CA LYS A 58 -17.93 25.24 4.39
C LYS A 58 -17.30 26.37 5.21
N ASP A 59 -17.97 26.76 6.29
CA ASP A 59 -17.44 27.74 7.23
C ASP A 59 -16.20 27.21 7.95
N CYS A 60 -15.14 28.02 8.00
CA CYS A 60 -13.90 27.71 8.71
C CYS A 60 -13.69 28.74 9.83
N PRO A 61 -13.36 28.32 11.06
CA PRO A 61 -13.06 29.27 12.13
C PRO A 61 -11.94 30.23 11.73
N LEU A 62 -12.14 31.54 11.93
CA LEU A 62 -11.14 32.55 11.57
C LEU A 62 -9.78 32.28 12.23
N LYS A 63 -9.78 31.78 13.47
CA LYS A 63 -8.58 31.40 14.21
C LYS A 63 -7.79 30.29 13.52
N TRP A 64 -8.48 29.31 12.92
CA TRP A 64 -7.85 28.22 12.17
C TRP A 64 -7.23 28.76 10.87
N LEU A 65 -7.91 29.68 10.18
CA LEU A 65 -7.35 30.32 8.99
C LEU A 65 -6.08 31.11 9.32
N LEU A 66 -6.09 31.89 10.42
CA LEU A 66 -4.93 32.64 10.88
C LEU A 66 -3.77 31.71 11.25
N PHE A 67 -4.06 30.60 11.92
CA PHE A 67 -3.06 29.59 12.23
C PHE A 67 -2.48 28.94 10.97
N GLN A 68 -3.32 28.55 10.01
CA GLN A 68 -2.89 28.02 8.71
C GLN A 68 -1.98 28.99 7.95
N GLN A 69 -2.27 30.30 7.97
CA GLN A 69 -1.39 31.30 7.37
C GLN A 69 0.00 31.32 8.04
N VAL A 70 0.08 31.07 9.34
CA VAL A 70 1.37 30.95 10.03
C VAL A 70 2.10 29.67 9.63
N LEU A 71 1.41 28.53 9.51
CA LEU A 71 2.01 27.28 9.01
C LEU A 71 2.59 27.46 7.60
N LEU A 72 1.85 28.14 6.71
CA LEU A 72 2.31 28.49 5.36
C LEU A 72 3.55 29.39 5.40
N LYS A 73 3.56 30.43 6.24
CA LYS A 73 4.74 31.30 6.40
C LYS A 73 5.96 30.54 6.94
N LEU A 74 5.78 29.60 7.86
CA LEU A 74 6.88 28.76 8.36
C LEU A 74 7.46 27.92 7.22
N LYS A 75 6.58 27.28 6.44
CA LYS A 75 6.97 26.55 5.23
C LYS A 75 7.71 27.43 4.22
N ASP A 76 7.20 28.62 3.91
CA ASP A 76 7.82 29.57 2.97
C ASP A 76 9.19 30.07 3.45
N ASN A 77 9.42 30.07 4.77
CA ASN A 77 10.72 30.34 5.38
C ASN A 77 11.61 29.10 5.50
N ASN A 78 11.37 28.06 4.68
CA ASN A 78 12.12 26.80 4.65
C ASN A 78 12.15 26.07 6.00
N VAL A 79 11.05 26.10 6.76
CA VAL A 79 10.84 25.25 7.94
C VAL A 79 9.92 24.09 7.56
N PRO A 80 10.47 22.93 7.12
CA PRO A 80 9.65 21.84 6.62
C PRO A 80 8.98 21.00 7.72
N ILE A 81 9.46 21.11 8.96
CA ILE A 81 8.99 20.36 10.12
C ILE A 81 9.11 21.22 11.38
N SER A 82 8.15 21.08 12.29
CA SER A 82 8.17 21.76 13.59
C SER A 82 7.70 20.81 14.69
N SER A 83 8.15 21.04 15.92
CA SER A 83 7.56 20.36 17.08
C SER A 83 6.13 20.87 17.31
N THR A 84 5.23 19.96 17.70
CA THR A 84 3.85 20.28 18.06
C THR A 84 3.81 21.25 19.23
N LYS A 85 4.73 21.11 20.20
CA LYS A 85 4.85 22.04 21.33
C LYS A 85 5.15 23.48 20.90
N ALA A 86 5.97 23.69 19.87
CA ALA A 86 6.22 25.02 19.34
C ALA A 86 4.97 25.60 18.66
N LEU A 87 4.26 24.78 17.89
CA LEU A 87 3.02 25.17 17.22
C LEU A 87 1.89 25.50 18.19
N LEU A 88 1.76 24.75 19.29
CA LEU A 88 0.81 25.06 20.38
C LEU A 88 1.07 26.45 20.98
N LYS A 89 2.33 26.81 21.20
CA LYS A 89 2.69 28.16 21.70
C LYS A 89 2.34 29.26 20.70
N ILE A 90 2.57 29.01 19.42
CA ILE A 90 2.22 29.93 18.34
C ILE A 90 0.71 30.14 18.28
N ALA A 91 -0.06 29.05 18.33
CA ALA A 91 -1.51 29.09 18.26
C ALA A 91 -2.16 29.86 19.43
N LYS A 92 -1.53 29.82 20.62
CA LYS A 92 -1.94 30.59 21.81
C LYS A 92 -1.56 32.07 21.76
N HIS A 93 -0.82 32.52 20.75
CA HIS A 93 -0.49 33.93 20.62
C HIS A 93 -1.77 34.75 20.41
N LYS A 94 -1.83 35.95 20.99
CA LYS A 94 -3.01 36.85 20.96
C LYS A 94 -3.58 37.14 19.56
N ASP A 95 -2.74 37.05 18.53
CA ASP A 95 -3.16 37.33 17.15
C ASP A 95 -3.90 36.14 16.50
N ILE A 96 -3.81 34.93 17.08
CA ILE A 96 -4.48 33.70 16.62
C ILE A 96 -5.53 33.25 17.65
N ASP A 97 -5.15 33.26 18.93
CA ASP A 97 -6.02 33.06 20.09
C ASP A 97 -6.72 31.68 20.15
N ILE A 98 -6.03 30.60 19.76
CA ILE A 98 -6.53 29.23 20.03
C ILE A 98 -6.07 28.83 21.43
N SER A 99 -6.99 28.87 22.40
CA SER A 99 -6.67 28.67 23.82
C SER A 99 -6.45 27.20 24.19
N GLU A 100 -7.23 26.29 23.58
CA GLU A 100 -7.23 24.87 23.91
C GLU A 100 -6.29 24.07 23.01
N ASP A 101 -5.41 23.25 23.62
CA ASP A 101 -4.46 22.43 22.86
C ASP A 101 -5.16 21.44 21.92
N ASN A 102 -6.32 20.93 22.34
CA ASN A 102 -7.13 20.01 21.54
C ASN A 102 -7.67 20.68 20.26
N GLU A 103 -8.03 21.97 20.31
CA GLU A 103 -8.49 22.70 19.14
C GLU A 103 -7.35 22.88 18.13
N VAL A 104 -6.12 23.12 18.59
CA VAL A 104 -4.94 23.18 17.70
C VAL A 104 -4.72 21.83 17.02
N LYS A 105 -4.82 20.72 17.76
CA LYS A 105 -4.70 19.38 17.19
C LYS A 105 -5.78 19.09 16.15
N GLN A 106 -7.03 19.50 16.40
CA GLN A 106 -8.12 19.40 15.42
C GLN A 106 -7.84 20.22 14.16
N CYS A 107 -7.31 21.44 14.31
CA CYS A 107 -6.90 22.25 13.16
C CYS A 107 -5.75 21.58 12.38
N LEU A 108 -4.76 20.97 13.06
CA LEU A 108 -3.67 20.24 12.43
C LEU A 108 -4.17 18.98 11.70
N GLN A 109 -5.11 18.25 12.30
CA GLN A 109 -5.76 17.10 11.67
C GLN A 109 -6.53 17.53 10.42
N TYR A 110 -7.29 18.63 10.49
CA TYR A 110 -7.95 19.21 9.32
C TYR A 110 -6.93 19.54 8.20
N CYS A 111 -5.79 20.15 8.55
CA CYS A 111 -4.74 20.44 7.58
C CYS A 111 -4.10 19.16 7.00
N HIS A 112 -3.99 18.10 7.82
CA HIS A 112 -3.52 16.79 7.37
C HIS A 112 -4.47 16.14 6.36
N ASP A 113 -5.77 16.17 6.65
CA ASP A 113 -6.81 15.61 5.77
C ASP A 113 -6.86 16.37 4.43
N MET A 114 -6.61 17.68 4.46
CA MET A 114 -6.45 18.51 3.25
C MET A 114 -5.10 18.33 2.54
N GLY A 115 -4.16 17.58 3.12
CA GLY A 115 -2.83 17.33 2.57
C GLY A 115 -1.89 18.54 2.56
N THR A 116 -2.17 19.58 3.37
CA THR A 116 -1.30 20.76 3.47
C THR A 116 -0.14 20.56 4.46
N VAL A 117 -0.33 19.68 5.44
CA VAL A 117 0.68 19.21 6.41
C VAL A 117 0.60 17.69 6.57
N VAL A 118 1.57 17.08 7.24
CA VAL A 118 1.46 15.70 7.73
C VAL A 118 1.54 15.71 9.26
N TYR A 119 0.47 15.24 9.88
CA TYR A 119 0.31 15.16 11.34
C TYR A 119 -0.43 13.87 11.68
N PHE A 120 -0.01 13.20 12.74
CA PHE A 120 -0.73 12.08 13.33
C PHE A 120 -0.79 12.29 14.84
N ASP A 121 -1.99 12.32 15.41
CA ASP A 121 -2.17 12.33 16.86
C ASP A 121 -2.06 10.91 17.44
N GLU A 122 -0.91 10.30 17.22
CA GLU A 122 -0.58 8.93 17.60
C GLU A 122 0.75 8.91 18.39
N GLU A 123 0.94 7.91 19.25
CA GLU A 123 2.19 7.74 19.99
C GLU A 123 3.40 7.67 19.03
N ASN A 124 4.53 8.27 19.42
CA ASN A 124 5.76 8.42 18.60
C ASN A 124 5.65 9.35 17.37
N LEU A 125 4.45 9.84 17.03
CA LEU A 125 4.23 10.75 15.89
C LEU A 125 3.72 12.13 16.33
N ALA A 126 2.96 12.21 17.42
CA ALA A 126 2.28 13.43 17.84
C ALA A 126 3.20 14.61 18.20
N ASP A 127 4.49 14.36 18.45
CA ASP A 127 5.45 15.38 18.88
C ASP A 127 5.90 16.32 17.75
N HIS A 128 5.70 15.94 16.50
CA HIS A 128 6.14 16.72 15.34
C HIS A 128 5.04 16.82 14.27
N VAL A 129 5.11 17.91 13.51
CA VAL A 129 4.25 18.19 12.37
C VAL A 129 5.15 18.49 11.18
N ILE A 130 5.00 17.73 10.11
CA ILE A 130 5.66 18.03 8.83
C ILE A 130 4.83 19.11 8.13
N LEU A 131 5.36 20.33 8.09
CA LEU A 131 4.74 21.51 7.51
C LEU A 131 4.81 21.53 5.98
N ASP A 132 5.80 20.84 5.39
CA ASP A 132 5.92 20.68 3.95
C ASP A 132 5.87 19.21 3.53
N PRO A 133 4.73 18.70 3.03
CA PRO A 133 4.64 17.34 2.50
C PRO A 133 5.65 17.04 1.38
N LYS A 134 6.12 18.06 0.63
CA LYS A 134 7.17 17.85 -0.39
C LYS A 134 8.51 17.46 0.22
N TRP A 135 8.82 17.96 1.42
CA TRP A 135 10.03 17.57 2.14
C TRP A 135 10.01 16.08 2.52
N LEU A 136 8.85 15.57 2.98
CA LEU A 136 8.66 14.13 3.21
C LEU A 136 8.83 13.31 1.92
N ILE A 137 8.25 13.78 0.81
CA ILE A 137 8.40 13.12 -0.49
C ILE A 137 9.87 13.06 -0.92
N ASN A 138 10.64 14.12 -0.67
CA ASN A 138 12.08 14.12 -0.96
C ASN A 138 12.83 13.09 -0.10
N ALA A 139 12.50 12.96 1.19
CA ALA A 139 13.07 11.92 2.05
C ALA A 139 12.76 10.51 1.53
N LEU A 140 11.51 10.26 1.11
CA LEU A 140 11.11 9.00 0.47
C LEU A 140 11.86 8.75 -0.84
N ARG A 141 12.04 9.79 -1.65
CA ARG A 141 12.75 9.72 -2.93
C ARG A 141 14.19 9.28 -2.74
N CYS A 142 14.86 9.70 -1.66
CA CYS A 142 16.21 9.25 -1.33
C CYS A 142 16.29 7.72 -1.15
N LEU A 143 15.25 7.09 -0.62
CA LEU A 143 15.22 5.64 -0.39
C LEU A 143 14.87 4.83 -1.66
N VAL A 144 14.13 5.44 -2.60
CA VAL A 144 13.59 4.72 -3.78
C VAL A 144 14.33 5.05 -5.08
N SER A 145 14.62 6.33 -5.33
CA SER A 145 15.01 6.87 -6.66
C SER A 145 16.47 7.25 -6.80
N ASP A 146 17.27 7.27 -5.72
CA ASP A 146 18.72 7.55 -5.77
C ASP A 146 19.54 6.49 -6.55
N LYS A 147 18.85 5.51 -7.15
CA LYS A 147 19.37 4.55 -8.12
C LYS A 147 19.71 5.18 -9.47
N ILE A 148 19.10 6.32 -9.84
CA ILE A 148 19.09 6.83 -11.23
C ILE A 148 20.17 7.89 -11.48
N ASP A 149 20.49 8.73 -10.49
CA ASP A 149 21.28 9.94 -10.76
C ASP A 149 22.72 9.93 -10.23
N ASN A 150 23.14 8.93 -9.45
CA ASN A 150 24.47 8.96 -8.86
C ASN A 150 25.16 7.61 -8.87
N VAL A 151 26.43 7.64 -9.28
CA VAL A 151 27.47 6.62 -9.16
C VAL A 151 27.74 6.38 -7.66
N VAL A 152 26.74 5.89 -6.95
CA VAL A 152 26.96 5.20 -5.70
C VAL A 152 27.51 3.86 -6.16
N GLU A 153 28.82 3.66 -6.00
CA GLU A 153 29.40 2.31 -5.97
C GLU A 153 28.38 1.41 -5.28
N VAL A 154 27.96 0.33 -5.95
CA VAL A 154 26.93 -0.60 -5.45
C VAL A 154 27.42 -1.14 -4.11
N SER A 155 27.14 -0.38 -3.05
CA SER A 155 27.56 -0.69 -1.70
C SER A 155 26.78 -1.93 -1.30
N ASP A 156 27.39 -2.80 -0.51
CA ASP A 156 26.76 -4.03 -0.01
C ASP A 156 25.36 -3.77 0.58
N ASP A 157 25.16 -2.61 1.20
CA ASP A 157 23.87 -2.14 1.72
C ASP A 157 22.77 -1.98 0.65
N TRP A 158 23.10 -1.39 -0.52
CA TRP A 158 22.15 -1.17 -1.62
C TRP A 158 21.81 -2.49 -2.31
N GLN A 159 22.80 -3.37 -2.44
CA GLN A 159 22.59 -4.72 -2.95
C GLN A 159 21.69 -5.52 -2.00
N THR A 160 21.91 -5.39 -0.68
CA THR A 160 21.06 -5.97 0.35
C THR A 160 19.60 -5.50 0.21
N LEU A 161 19.35 -4.19 0.13
CA LEU A 161 18.00 -3.65 -0.11
C LEU A 161 17.36 -4.21 -1.39
N THR A 162 18.12 -4.29 -2.48
CA THR A 162 17.58 -4.76 -3.78
C THR A 162 17.26 -6.26 -3.76
N ASP A 163 18.10 -7.08 -3.12
CA ASP A 163 17.98 -8.53 -3.15
C ASP A 163 17.03 -9.09 -2.10
N THR A 164 16.99 -8.47 -0.92
CA THR A 164 16.23 -8.96 0.24
C THR A 164 15.10 -8.04 0.67
N GLY A 165 15.14 -6.76 0.26
CA GLY A 165 14.24 -5.74 0.78
C GLY A 165 14.67 -5.09 2.08
N GLN A 166 15.75 -5.58 2.69
CA GLN A 166 16.21 -5.09 3.99
C GLN A 166 16.83 -3.71 3.85
N LEU A 167 16.30 -2.77 4.60
CA LEU A 167 16.77 -1.39 4.65
C LEU A 167 17.68 -1.22 5.87
N THR A 168 18.98 -1.17 5.64
CA THR A 168 19.97 -1.04 6.72
C THR A 168 20.06 0.38 7.25
N ASP A 169 20.34 0.52 8.55
CA ASP A 169 20.47 1.83 9.19
C ASP A 169 21.62 2.67 8.60
N SER A 170 22.71 2.00 8.20
CA SER A 170 23.85 2.60 7.51
C SER A 170 23.44 3.19 6.16
N LEU A 171 22.60 2.49 5.39
CA LEU A 171 22.08 2.98 4.12
C LEU A 171 21.23 4.23 4.32
N ILE A 172 20.28 4.20 5.26
CA ILE A 172 19.40 5.34 5.56
C ILE A 172 20.25 6.56 5.94
N SER A 173 21.16 6.38 6.91
CA SER A 173 22.00 7.47 7.41
C SER A 173 22.85 8.09 6.31
N ARG A 174 23.42 7.26 5.44
CA ARG A 174 24.24 7.73 4.31
C ARG A 174 23.42 8.51 3.29
N LEU A 175 22.23 8.02 2.94
CA LEU A 175 21.31 8.70 2.01
C LEU A 175 20.81 10.02 2.59
N PHE A 176 20.43 10.05 3.86
CA PHE A 176 19.94 11.26 4.53
C PHE A 176 21.04 12.31 4.73
N LYS A 177 22.28 11.90 5.02
CA LYS A 177 23.42 12.82 5.16
C LYS A 177 23.86 13.46 3.84
N LYS A 178 23.61 12.81 2.71
CA LYS A 178 23.91 13.36 1.38
C LYS A 178 23.08 14.63 1.09
N GLU A 179 21.87 14.68 1.63
CA GLU A 179 20.96 15.83 1.53
C GLU A 179 21.03 16.68 2.81
N SER A 180 22.24 17.10 3.20
CA SER A 180 22.47 17.79 4.50
C SER A 180 21.62 19.04 4.69
N GLU A 181 21.35 19.79 3.62
CA GLU A 181 20.51 20.99 3.64
C GLU A 181 19.05 20.68 4.03
N LEU A 182 18.58 19.45 3.79
CA LEU A 182 17.23 19.02 4.11
C LEU A 182 17.10 18.47 5.53
N LYS A 183 18.21 18.29 6.28
CA LYS A 183 18.21 17.87 7.69
C LYS A 183 17.39 16.60 7.96
N PHE A 184 17.40 15.65 7.02
CA PHE A 184 16.69 14.38 7.19
C PHE A 184 17.27 13.55 8.33
N GLU A 185 18.59 13.56 8.49
CA GLU A 185 19.27 12.81 9.56
C GLU A 185 18.84 13.28 10.96
N ASP A 186 18.74 14.59 11.16
CA ASP A 186 18.28 15.19 12.43
C ASP A 186 16.86 14.76 12.81
N ASN A 187 16.03 14.46 11.80
CA ASN A 187 14.63 14.09 11.94
C ASN A 187 14.38 12.60 11.62
N LYS A 188 15.44 11.79 11.55
CA LYS A 188 15.39 10.40 11.06
C LYS A 188 14.38 9.56 11.81
N ALA A 189 14.36 9.61 13.15
CA ALA A 189 13.45 8.81 13.95
C ALA A 189 11.98 9.08 13.60
N HIS A 190 11.58 10.35 13.55
CA HIS A 190 10.21 10.73 13.21
C HIS A 190 9.88 10.39 11.75
N LEU A 191 10.80 10.62 10.81
CA LEU A 191 10.62 10.23 9.40
C LEU A 191 10.36 8.73 9.27
N LEU A 192 11.12 7.88 9.97
CA LEU A 192 10.92 6.43 9.92
C LEU A 192 9.56 6.03 10.48
N GLU A 193 9.11 6.62 11.59
CA GLU A 193 7.76 6.36 12.11
C GLU A 193 6.66 6.78 11.13
N VAL A 194 6.81 7.94 10.48
CA VAL A 194 5.87 8.39 9.43
C VAL A 194 5.85 7.39 8.26
N MET A 195 7.02 6.93 7.81
CA MET A 195 7.13 5.93 6.74
C MET A 195 6.52 4.57 7.14
N LYS A 196 6.66 4.15 8.40
CA LYS A 196 5.98 2.95 8.94
C LYS A 196 4.48 3.12 8.99
N ARG A 197 4.01 4.32 9.33
CA ARG A 197 2.57 4.66 9.39
C ARG A 197 1.90 4.65 8.02
N PHE A 198 2.66 4.96 6.97
CA PHE A 198 2.25 4.80 5.58
C PHE A 198 2.49 3.40 5.00
N ASP A 199 2.95 2.43 5.81
CA ASP A 199 3.33 1.06 5.40
C ASP A 199 4.33 1.02 4.22
N ILE A 200 5.17 2.06 4.11
CA ILE A 200 6.25 2.13 3.11
C ILE A 200 7.44 1.28 3.57
N ILE A 201 7.75 1.36 4.86
CA ILE A 201 8.71 0.49 5.53
C ILE A 201 8.02 -0.24 6.68
N VAL A 202 8.60 -1.37 7.09
CA VAL A 202 8.03 -2.21 8.13
C VAL A 202 9.14 -2.91 8.92
N ASN A 203 8.95 -3.03 10.23
CA ASN A 203 9.78 -3.90 11.06
C ASN A 203 9.31 -5.35 10.93
N LEU A 204 10.24 -6.29 10.86
CA LEU A 204 9.89 -7.70 11.07
C LEU A 204 9.27 -7.86 12.46
N LYS A 205 8.32 -8.79 12.58
CA LYS A 205 7.79 -9.19 13.88
C LYS A 205 8.94 -9.54 14.84
N ASP A 206 8.90 -8.96 16.04
CA ASP A 206 9.86 -9.19 17.12
C ASP A 206 11.32 -8.84 16.77
N SER A 207 11.55 -7.96 15.78
CA SER A 207 12.88 -7.54 15.34
C SER A 207 12.94 -6.06 14.98
N SER A 208 14.12 -5.44 15.18
CA SER A 208 14.38 -4.06 14.79
C SER A 208 14.75 -3.91 13.31
N GLU A 209 14.90 -5.02 12.57
CA GLU A 209 15.22 -4.98 11.15
C GLU A 209 14.09 -4.34 10.33
N LEU A 210 14.45 -3.39 9.47
CA LEU A 210 13.53 -2.68 8.58
C LEU A 210 13.53 -3.30 7.19
N TYR A 211 12.34 -3.41 6.60
CA TYR A 211 12.12 -3.88 5.25
C TYR A 211 11.28 -2.89 4.47
N MET A 212 11.51 -2.80 3.16
CA MET A 212 10.75 -1.97 2.22
C MET A 212 10.06 -2.88 1.18
N PRO A 213 8.79 -3.29 1.39
CA PRO A 213 8.10 -4.28 0.57
C PRO A 213 8.08 -3.98 -0.94
N CYS A 214 8.03 -2.70 -1.33
CA CYS A 214 8.00 -2.30 -2.73
C CYS A 214 9.36 -2.47 -3.45
N MET A 215 10.47 -2.51 -2.71
CA MET A 215 11.83 -2.62 -3.26
C MET A 215 12.31 -4.07 -3.40
N ILE A 216 11.61 -5.01 -2.77
CA ILE A 216 11.96 -6.44 -2.83
C ILE A 216 11.93 -6.91 -4.29
N LYS A 217 12.84 -7.80 -4.66
CA LYS A 217 12.83 -8.43 -5.98
C LYS A 217 11.53 -9.20 -6.21
N SER A 218 11.11 -9.25 -7.47
CA SER A 218 10.05 -10.16 -7.90
C SER A 218 10.59 -11.59 -7.99
N GLY A 219 9.76 -12.57 -7.68
CA GLY A 219 10.04 -13.99 -7.89
C GLY A 219 8.80 -14.68 -8.41
N SER A 220 8.95 -15.73 -9.22
CA SER A 220 7.81 -16.51 -9.65
C SER A 220 7.34 -17.42 -8.51
N PHE A 221 6.02 -17.63 -8.40
CA PHE A 221 5.47 -18.52 -7.38
C PHE A 221 6.05 -19.95 -7.47
N ALA A 222 6.28 -20.45 -8.68
CA ALA A 222 6.89 -21.76 -8.89
C ALA A 222 8.32 -21.85 -8.32
N GLU A 223 9.11 -20.79 -8.38
CA GLU A 223 10.45 -20.74 -7.78
C GLU A 223 10.38 -20.70 -6.25
N VAL A 224 9.43 -19.95 -5.69
CA VAL A 224 9.19 -19.90 -4.24
C VAL A 224 8.77 -21.29 -3.76
N LEU A 225 7.79 -21.91 -4.40
CA LEU A 225 7.28 -23.23 -4.05
C LEU A 225 8.41 -24.29 -4.04
N LYS A 226 9.31 -24.27 -5.03
CA LYS A 226 10.46 -25.19 -5.10
C LYS A 226 11.44 -25.05 -3.93
N GLN A 227 11.48 -23.90 -3.26
CA GLN A 227 12.36 -23.70 -2.10
C GLN A 227 11.78 -24.32 -0.82
N PHE A 228 10.46 -24.45 -0.75
CA PHE A 228 9.74 -25.09 0.36
C PHE A 228 9.41 -26.56 0.09
N GLY A 229 9.52 -27.01 -1.16
CA GLY A 229 9.55 -28.41 -1.53
C GLY A 229 10.70 -29.14 -0.86
N VAL A 230 10.44 -29.74 0.31
CA VAL A 230 11.40 -30.62 0.98
C VAL A 230 11.69 -31.81 0.05
N ARG A 231 12.97 -32.16 -0.10
CA ARG A 231 13.41 -33.36 -0.82
C ARG A 231 12.61 -34.57 -0.32
N ASN A 232 11.69 -35.05 -1.15
CA ASN A 232 10.93 -36.30 -0.98
C ASN A 232 9.89 -36.38 0.16
N GLN A 233 9.40 -35.26 0.69
CA GLN A 233 8.20 -35.29 1.55
C GLN A 233 7.11 -34.35 1.00
N PRO A 234 5.92 -34.88 0.65
CA PRO A 234 4.80 -34.04 0.26
C PRO A 234 4.33 -33.23 1.47
N PHE A 235 4.19 -31.92 1.31
CA PHE A 235 3.45 -31.09 2.25
C PHE A 235 2.04 -30.84 1.71
N TYR A 236 1.07 -30.72 2.60
CA TYR A 236 -0.31 -30.48 2.25
C TYR A 236 -0.50 -29.00 1.90
N LYS A 237 -1.27 -28.74 0.85
CA LYS A 237 -1.69 -27.40 0.44
C LYS A 237 -3.19 -27.33 0.49
N THR A 238 -3.73 -26.26 1.05
CA THR A 238 -5.14 -25.93 0.91
C THR A 238 -5.46 -25.53 -0.53
N SER A 239 -6.73 -25.47 -0.87
CA SER A 239 -7.20 -24.63 -1.99
C SER A 239 -6.70 -23.19 -1.84
N TRP A 240 -6.67 -22.44 -2.94
CA TRP A 240 -6.49 -21.00 -2.85
C TRP A 240 -7.80 -20.36 -2.43
N PHE A 241 -7.72 -19.42 -1.48
CA PHE A 241 -8.76 -18.45 -1.22
C PHE A 241 -8.37 -17.11 -1.86
N CYS A 242 -9.27 -16.53 -2.63
CA CYS A 242 -8.97 -15.41 -3.52
C CYS A 242 -9.96 -14.26 -3.35
N LEU A 243 -9.42 -13.05 -3.26
CA LEU A 243 -10.15 -11.80 -3.42
C LEU A 243 -9.99 -11.31 -4.85
N GLU A 244 -11.06 -11.39 -5.64
CA GLU A 244 -11.10 -10.88 -7.02
C GLU A 244 -11.65 -9.45 -7.03
N PHE A 245 -10.79 -8.49 -7.38
CA PHE A 245 -11.11 -7.07 -7.40
C PHE A 245 -11.53 -6.62 -8.80
N LYS A 246 -12.44 -5.64 -8.91
CA LYS A 246 -12.66 -4.94 -10.19
C LYS A 246 -11.43 -4.11 -10.59
N PHE A 247 -10.81 -3.49 -9.59
CA PHE A 247 -9.56 -2.75 -9.72
C PHE A 247 -8.80 -2.87 -8.40
N LEU A 248 -7.57 -3.37 -8.47
CA LEU A 248 -6.66 -3.42 -7.32
C LEU A 248 -5.61 -2.31 -7.47
N PRO A 249 -5.59 -1.29 -6.59
CA PRO A 249 -4.57 -0.24 -6.65
C PRO A 249 -3.16 -0.84 -6.49
N PRO A 250 -2.14 -0.38 -7.24
CA PRO A 250 -0.80 -1.00 -7.22
C PRO A 250 -0.14 -1.08 -5.84
N ALA A 251 -0.36 -0.07 -4.98
CA ALA A 251 0.19 -0.04 -3.63
C ALA A 251 -0.60 -0.88 -2.61
N PHE A 252 -1.84 -1.28 -2.95
CA PHE A 252 -2.75 -1.93 -2.00
C PHE A 252 -2.18 -3.22 -1.43
N PHE A 253 -1.51 -4.02 -2.27
CA PHE A 253 -0.86 -5.24 -1.82
C PHE A 253 0.33 -4.98 -0.88
N ASN A 254 1.07 -3.88 -1.05
CA ASN A 254 2.18 -3.57 -0.15
C ASN A 254 1.69 -3.31 1.28
N HIS A 255 0.53 -2.66 1.44
CA HIS A 255 -0.10 -2.49 2.74
C HIS A 255 -0.48 -3.84 3.39
N ILE A 256 -1.05 -4.76 2.61
CA ILE A 256 -1.38 -6.12 3.07
C ILE A 256 -0.12 -6.87 3.46
N LEU A 257 0.92 -6.81 2.63
CA LEU A 257 2.18 -7.48 2.89
C LEU A 257 2.87 -6.92 4.15
N ALA A 258 2.90 -5.59 4.32
CA ALA A 258 3.41 -4.94 5.52
C ALA A 258 2.60 -5.35 6.77
N TRP A 259 1.28 -5.46 6.65
CA TRP A 259 0.44 -5.95 7.76
C TRP A 259 0.80 -7.39 8.15
N TYR A 260 0.92 -8.31 7.19
CA TYR A 260 1.34 -9.69 7.50
C TYR A 260 2.75 -9.75 8.10
N ILE A 261 3.70 -8.94 7.64
CA ILE A 261 5.06 -8.85 8.21
C ILE A 261 5.04 -8.41 9.68
N LYS A 262 4.12 -7.52 10.07
CA LYS A 262 3.94 -7.07 11.46
C LYS A 262 3.34 -8.17 12.34
N GLN A 263 2.48 -9.03 11.78
CA GLN A 263 1.68 -10.00 12.54
C GLN A 263 2.32 -11.38 12.66
N TYR A 264 3.08 -11.80 11.65
CA TYR A 264 3.62 -13.16 11.56
C TYR A 264 5.13 -13.16 11.32
N SER A 265 5.78 -14.19 11.83
CA SER A 265 7.19 -14.44 11.52
C SER A 265 7.33 -14.77 10.05
N VAL A 266 8.27 -14.15 9.36
CA VAL A 266 8.52 -14.40 7.95
C VAL A 266 9.31 -15.69 7.79
N SER A 267 8.86 -16.59 6.92
CA SER A 267 9.56 -17.85 6.71
C SER A 267 10.95 -17.64 6.12
N VAL A 268 11.90 -18.44 6.54
CA VAL A 268 13.30 -18.37 6.09
C VAL A 268 13.60 -19.46 5.07
N ILE A 269 14.27 -19.09 3.98
CA ILE A 269 14.72 -19.97 2.90
C ILE A 269 16.24 -19.97 2.80
N ILE A 270 16.81 -21.04 2.25
CA ILE A 270 18.23 -21.10 1.89
C ILE A 270 18.37 -20.65 0.44
N ASP A 271 18.97 -19.48 0.23
CA ASP A 271 19.27 -19.01 -1.12
C ASP A 271 20.51 -19.75 -1.64
N LYS A 272 20.32 -20.63 -2.61
CA LYS A 272 21.39 -21.45 -3.19
C LYS A 272 22.46 -20.63 -3.92
N LYS A 273 22.14 -19.42 -4.39
CA LYS A 273 23.10 -18.57 -5.14
C LYS A 273 24.14 -17.97 -4.20
N ILE A 274 23.70 -17.48 -3.05
CA ILE A 274 24.54 -16.81 -2.05
C ILE A 274 24.88 -17.71 -0.85
N ARG A 275 24.35 -18.94 -0.82
CA ARG A 275 24.53 -19.94 0.26
C ARG A 275 24.21 -19.40 1.66
N SER A 276 23.29 -18.45 1.74
CA SER A 276 22.87 -17.83 2.99
C SER A 276 21.37 -17.99 3.21
N LYS A 277 20.95 -17.82 4.46
CA LYS A 277 19.55 -17.74 4.82
C LYS A 277 19.02 -16.37 4.41
N ARG A 278 17.81 -16.32 3.85
CA ARG A 278 17.08 -15.08 3.61
C ARG A 278 15.60 -15.25 3.85
N ASN A 279 14.93 -14.15 4.11
CA ASN A 279 13.48 -14.11 4.26
C ASN A 279 12.76 -14.41 2.94
N ALA A 280 11.68 -15.17 3.02
CA ALA A 280 10.82 -15.52 1.89
C ALA A 280 9.82 -14.40 1.56
N LEU A 281 10.34 -13.18 1.43
CA LEU A 281 9.62 -12.03 0.93
C LEU A 281 10.03 -11.73 -0.50
N TYR A 282 9.04 -11.37 -1.29
CA TYR A 282 9.15 -10.99 -2.69
C TYR A 282 8.13 -9.89 -2.96
N ARG A 283 8.33 -9.09 -4.00
CA ARG A 283 7.43 -7.96 -4.35
C ARG A 283 5.94 -8.33 -4.38
N HIS A 284 5.63 -9.54 -4.83
CA HIS A 284 4.26 -10.01 -5.05
C HIS A 284 3.91 -11.24 -4.23
N ILE A 285 4.80 -11.69 -3.34
CA ILE A 285 4.65 -12.94 -2.58
C ILE A 285 5.28 -12.77 -1.20
N GLY A 286 4.53 -13.07 -0.15
CA GLY A 286 5.06 -13.27 1.20
C GLY A 286 4.76 -14.68 1.70
N VAL A 287 5.72 -15.29 2.37
CA VAL A 287 5.54 -16.58 3.05
C VAL A 287 5.82 -16.39 4.54
N PHE A 288 4.86 -16.78 5.37
CA PHE A 288 4.85 -16.53 6.80
C PHE A 288 4.68 -17.84 7.56
N ASP A 289 5.35 -17.97 8.69
CA ASP A 289 5.17 -19.09 9.62
C ASP A 289 3.94 -18.80 10.50
N LEU A 290 2.97 -19.72 10.46
CA LEU A 290 1.73 -19.64 11.25
C LEU A 290 1.93 -20.18 12.68
N ASP A 291 2.97 -20.99 12.88
CA ASP A 291 3.31 -21.57 14.17
C ASP A 291 4.81 -21.39 14.48
N SER A 292 5.18 -21.58 15.75
CA SER A 292 6.58 -21.51 16.18
C SER A 292 7.44 -22.65 15.65
N SER A 293 6.81 -23.74 15.21
CA SER A 293 7.51 -24.89 14.62
C SER A 293 7.97 -24.62 13.19
N GLY A 294 7.39 -23.62 12.52
CA GLY A 294 7.59 -23.34 11.10
C GLY A 294 7.06 -24.46 10.21
N CYS A 295 6.16 -25.31 10.69
CA CYS A 295 5.56 -26.39 9.90
C CYS A 295 4.33 -25.91 9.15
N ASP A 296 3.57 -25.01 9.75
CA ASP A 296 2.42 -24.38 9.11
C ASP A 296 2.86 -23.06 8.48
N LYS A 297 2.57 -22.87 7.20
CA LYS A 297 2.93 -21.66 6.46
C LYS A 297 1.72 -21.04 5.81
N LEU A 298 1.67 -19.71 5.81
CA LEU A 298 0.74 -18.94 5.02
C LEU A 298 1.49 -18.30 3.87
N VAL A 299 0.98 -18.51 2.66
CA VAL A 299 1.42 -17.79 1.48
C VAL A 299 0.39 -16.76 1.09
N VAL A 300 0.85 -15.54 0.85
CA VAL A 300 0.04 -14.41 0.41
C VAL A 300 0.65 -13.90 -0.89
N CYS A 301 -0.14 -13.89 -1.96
CA CYS A 301 0.29 -13.55 -3.31
C CYS A 301 -0.62 -12.52 -3.96
N VAL A 302 -0.07 -11.77 -4.91
CA VAL A 302 -0.86 -10.91 -5.80
C VAL A 302 -0.59 -11.23 -7.27
N LYS A 303 -1.68 -11.21 -8.05
CA LYS A 303 -1.70 -11.14 -9.50
C LYS A 303 -2.61 -9.98 -9.93
N PRO A 304 -2.65 -9.60 -11.22
CA PRO A 304 -3.50 -8.50 -11.66
C PRO A 304 -4.93 -8.62 -11.13
N ASN A 305 -5.37 -7.64 -10.35
CA ASN A 305 -6.70 -7.57 -9.74
C ASN A 305 -7.06 -8.75 -8.81
N THR A 306 -6.09 -9.50 -8.28
CA THR A 306 -6.41 -10.67 -7.43
C THR A 306 -5.37 -10.85 -6.34
N ILE A 307 -5.84 -10.97 -5.10
CA ILE A 307 -5.02 -11.37 -3.97
C ILE A 307 -5.42 -12.79 -3.59
N GLY A 308 -4.44 -13.70 -3.59
CA GLY A 308 -4.64 -15.10 -3.24
C GLY A 308 -3.89 -15.45 -1.96
N ILE A 309 -4.51 -16.25 -1.10
CA ILE A 309 -3.87 -16.85 0.05
C ILE A 309 -3.98 -18.38 0.02
N GLN A 310 -2.95 -19.06 0.49
CA GLN A 310 -2.90 -20.52 0.60
C GLN A 310 -2.13 -20.92 1.86
N ALA A 311 -2.66 -21.87 2.62
CA ALA A 311 -1.96 -22.45 3.75
C ALA A 311 -1.27 -23.76 3.36
N TRP A 312 -0.07 -23.97 3.90
CA TRP A 312 0.75 -25.16 3.72
C TRP A 312 0.96 -25.83 5.09
N ASP A 313 0.69 -27.12 5.20
CA ASP A 313 0.86 -27.91 6.43
C ASP A 313 1.80 -29.10 6.16
N LEU A 314 2.86 -29.21 6.96
CA LEU A 314 3.86 -30.28 6.87
C LEU A 314 3.54 -31.52 7.72
N GLN A 315 2.58 -31.44 8.65
CA GLN A 315 2.30 -32.45 9.67
C GLN A 315 0.92 -33.10 9.52
N THR A 316 -0.14 -32.33 9.34
CA THR A 316 -1.52 -32.82 9.44
C THR A 316 -2.41 -32.34 8.30
N PRO A 317 -3.02 -33.23 7.50
CA PRO A 317 -4.13 -32.82 6.65
C PRO A 317 -5.35 -32.47 7.53
N ASN A 318 -6.11 -31.44 7.14
CA ASN A 318 -7.43 -31.04 7.69
C ASN A 318 -7.49 -29.97 8.79
N LYS A 319 -6.48 -29.11 8.92
CA LYS A 319 -6.65 -27.85 9.67
C LYS A 319 -7.53 -26.86 8.90
N THR A 320 -8.27 -26.04 9.64
CA THR A 320 -9.05 -24.92 9.10
C THR A 320 -8.33 -23.60 9.36
N TYR A 321 -8.44 -22.69 8.40
CA TYR A 321 -7.72 -21.42 8.38
C TYR A 321 -8.67 -20.23 8.15
N GLY A 322 -9.95 -20.39 8.53
CA GLY A 322 -11.00 -19.37 8.36
C GLY A 322 -10.63 -18.04 9.01
N ASP A 323 -9.99 -18.07 10.18
CA ASP A 323 -9.53 -16.85 10.89
C ASP A 323 -8.57 -16.01 10.05
N LEU A 324 -7.72 -16.63 9.22
CA LEU A 324 -6.78 -15.91 8.36
C LEU A 324 -7.50 -15.09 7.30
N ALA A 325 -8.57 -15.65 6.71
CA ALA A 325 -9.40 -14.95 5.74
C ALA A 325 -10.23 -13.84 6.41
N SER A 326 -10.81 -14.11 7.58
CA SER A 326 -11.54 -13.12 8.37
C SER A 326 -10.67 -11.92 8.76
N ASN A 327 -9.42 -12.16 9.15
CA ASN A 327 -8.48 -11.08 9.47
C ASN A 327 -8.10 -10.27 8.24
N LEU A 328 -7.92 -10.92 7.07
CA LEU A 328 -7.69 -10.23 5.81
C LEU A 328 -8.87 -9.31 5.47
N PHE A 329 -10.12 -9.75 5.63
CA PHE A 329 -11.30 -8.91 5.36
C PHE A 329 -11.34 -7.67 6.26
N LYS A 330 -11.13 -7.86 7.57
CA LYS A 330 -11.07 -6.74 8.53
C LYS A 330 -9.98 -5.74 8.15
N PHE A 331 -8.83 -6.21 7.70
CA PHE A 331 -7.74 -5.34 7.28
C PHE A 331 -8.05 -4.61 5.96
N VAL A 332 -8.66 -5.28 4.98
CA VAL A 332 -9.11 -4.66 3.72
C VAL A 332 -10.14 -3.55 3.99
N ASP A 333 -11.10 -3.77 4.89
CA ASP A 333 -12.06 -2.74 5.32
C ASP A 333 -11.35 -1.56 6.02
N THR A 334 -10.38 -1.85 6.89
CA THR A 334 -9.56 -0.83 7.54
C THR A 334 -8.79 0.03 6.53
N LEU A 335 -8.21 -0.58 5.49
CA LEU A 335 -7.51 0.15 4.43
C LEU A 335 -8.47 1.01 3.59
N GLN A 336 -9.65 0.48 3.28
CA GLN A 336 -10.67 1.24 2.55
C GLN A 336 -11.09 2.49 3.32
N LYS A 337 -11.36 2.36 4.62
CA LYS A 337 -11.67 3.49 5.51
C LYS A 337 -10.52 4.48 5.60
N ARG A 338 -9.29 4.00 5.81
CA ARG A 338 -8.08 4.83 5.97
C ARG A 338 -7.84 5.75 4.76
N TYR A 339 -8.07 5.25 3.55
CA TYR A 339 -7.77 5.99 2.32
C TYR A 339 -9.02 6.52 1.62
N ASN A 340 -10.20 6.41 2.26
CA ASN A 340 -11.50 6.69 1.65
C ASN A 340 -11.65 6.05 0.26
N LEU A 341 -11.22 4.78 0.16
CA LEU A 341 -11.27 4.00 -1.08
C LEU A 341 -12.52 3.13 -1.07
N HIS A 342 -13.25 3.13 -2.18
CA HIS A 342 -14.38 2.22 -2.40
C HIS A 342 -13.97 1.12 -3.38
N ILE A 343 -13.50 -0.01 -2.84
CA ILE A 343 -13.02 -1.13 -3.64
C ILE A 343 -13.98 -2.30 -3.49
N SER A 344 -14.56 -2.74 -4.61
CA SER A 344 -15.39 -3.94 -4.65
C SER A 344 -14.56 -5.18 -4.99
N TYR A 345 -14.77 -6.27 -4.27
CA TYR A 345 -14.20 -7.57 -4.56
C TYR A 345 -15.20 -8.72 -4.36
N THR A 346 -14.89 -9.87 -4.95
CA THR A 346 -15.65 -11.12 -4.81
C THR A 346 -14.75 -12.21 -4.23
N ASN A 347 -15.32 -13.01 -3.32
CA ASN A 347 -14.64 -14.15 -2.73
C ASN A 347 -14.71 -15.34 -3.68
N THR A 348 -13.56 -15.93 -3.98
CA THR A 348 -13.44 -17.02 -4.95
C THR A 348 -12.41 -18.06 -4.49
N PHE A 349 -12.45 -19.23 -5.09
CA PHE A 349 -11.59 -20.36 -4.78
C PHE A 349 -11.00 -20.97 -6.05
N THR A 350 -9.79 -21.52 -5.94
CA THR A 350 -9.20 -22.40 -6.97
C THR A 350 -8.55 -23.62 -6.32
N CYS A 351 -8.32 -24.67 -7.12
CA CYS A 351 -7.74 -25.90 -6.61
C CYS A 351 -6.31 -25.67 -6.06
N LYS A 352 -5.86 -26.55 -5.16
CA LYS A 352 -4.57 -26.42 -4.45
C LYS A 352 -3.33 -26.34 -5.37
N ASP A 353 -3.45 -26.84 -6.58
CA ASP A 353 -2.39 -26.87 -7.59
C ASP A 353 -2.60 -25.86 -8.72
N GLY A 354 -3.74 -25.17 -8.73
CA GLY A 354 -4.14 -24.24 -9.79
C GLY A 354 -3.53 -22.86 -9.66
N ASP A 355 -3.61 -22.13 -10.77
CA ASP A 355 -3.32 -20.71 -10.84
C ASP A 355 -4.47 -19.92 -10.22
N PHE A 356 -4.22 -19.28 -9.08
CA PHE A 356 -5.21 -18.48 -8.36
C PHE A 356 -5.78 -17.27 -9.12
N SER A 357 -5.29 -16.98 -10.33
CA SER A 357 -5.84 -15.95 -11.23
C SER A 357 -6.78 -16.48 -12.32
N ILE A 358 -6.95 -17.80 -12.44
CA ILE A 358 -7.70 -18.45 -13.52
C ILE A 358 -8.69 -19.44 -12.90
N ASP A 359 -9.76 -19.78 -13.65
CA ASP A 359 -10.74 -20.83 -13.31
C ASP A 359 -11.31 -20.75 -11.87
N ARG A 360 -11.44 -19.52 -11.39
CA ARG A 360 -12.00 -19.19 -10.08
C ARG A 360 -13.46 -19.62 -9.98
N LYS A 361 -13.83 -20.12 -8.80
CA LYS A 361 -15.21 -20.47 -8.46
C LYS A 361 -15.67 -19.68 -7.24
N THR A 362 -16.82 -19.06 -7.33
CA THR A 362 -17.53 -18.47 -6.19
C THR A 362 -18.15 -19.57 -5.33
N THR A 363 -18.53 -19.25 -4.09
CA THR A 363 -19.24 -20.20 -3.22
C THR A 363 -20.54 -20.69 -3.86
N ASP A 364 -21.26 -19.81 -4.57
CA ASP A 364 -22.51 -20.13 -5.26
C ASP A 364 -22.30 -21.12 -6.43
N GLU A 365 -21.16 -21.05 -7.11
CA GLU A 365 -20.81 -22.00 -8.17
C GLU A 365 -20.37 -23.37 -7.63
N LEU A 366 -20.01 -23.43 -6.34
CA LEU A 366 -19.56 -24.64 -5.65
C LEU A 366 -20.69 -25.39 -4.92
N ILE A 367 -21.95 -25.00 -5.14
CA ILE A 367 -23.13 -25.69 -4.59
C ILE A 367 -23.22 -27.14 -5.07
N SER A 368 -22.73 -27.47 -6.27
CA SER A 368 -22.61 -28.86 -6.73
C SER A 368 -21.48 -29.57 -6.01
N ARG A 369 -21.67 -30.85 -5.63
CA ARG A 369 -20.63 -31.64 -4.93
C ARG A 369 -19.28 -31.72 -5.65
N ASN A 370 -19.28 -31.60 -6.98
CA ASN A 370 -18.10 -31.70 -7.82
C ASN A 370 -18.01 -30.50 -8.78
N TYR A 371 -16.79 -30.11 -9.15
CA TYR A 371 -16.53 -29.16 -10.25
C TYR A 371 -15.38 -29.66 -11.14
N LEU A 372 -15.37 -29.22 -12.41
CA LEU A 372 -14.28 -29.49 -13.34
C LEU A 372 -13.24 -28.36 -13.25
N CYS A 373 -12.00 -28.70 -12.90
CA CYS A 373 -10.87 -27.78 -13.02
C CYS A 373 -10.35 -27.82 -14.46
N LEU A 374 -10.44 -26.70 -15.16
CA LEU A 374 -10.04 -26.56 -16.56
C LEU A 374 -8.51 -26.57 -16.72
N GLU A 375 -7.77 -26.17 -15.69
CA GLU A 375 -6.30 -26.13 -15.74
C GLU A 375 -5.67 -27.53 -15.81
N HIS A 376 -6.24 -28.49 -15.06
CA HIS A 376 -5.71 -29.85 -14.97
C HIS A 376 -6.61 -30.88 -15.64
N ASN A 377 -7.78 -30.46 -16.14
CA ASN A 377 -8.82 -31.32 -16.71
C ASN A 377 -9.25 -32.45 -15.73
N THR A 378 -9.42 -32.10 -14.46
CA THR A 378 -9.76 -33.04 -13.37
C THR A 378 -11.02 -32.59 -12.63
N ILE A 379 -11.84 -33.56 -12.21
CA ILE A 379 -13.00 -33.31 -11.37
C ILE A 379 -12.54 -33.29 -9.91
N HIS A 380 -12.87 -32.23 -9.19
CA HIS A 380 -12.59 -32.07 -7.77
C HIS A 380 -13.89 -32.01 -6.97
N ILE A 381 -13.80 -32.32 -5.68
CA ILE A 381 -14.91 -32.18 -4.73
C ILE A 381 -14.94 -30.73 -4.26
N SER A 382 -16.10 -30.08 -4.32
CA SER A 382 -16.26 -28.66 -3.97
C SER A 382 -15.96 -28.39 -2.49
N ASP A 383 -16.31 -29.33 -1.61
CA ASP A 383 -15.98 -29.28 -0.18
C ASP A 383 -14.47 -29.13 0.09
N ASP A 384 -13.62 -29.73 -0.73
CA ASP A 384 -12.16 -29.64 -0.57
C ASP A 384 -11.63 -28.23 -0.87
N LEU A 385 -12.41 -27.41 -1.59
CA LEU A 385 -12.11 -26.00 -1.80
C LEU A 385 -12.49 -25.14 -0.60
N VAL A 386 -13.67 -25.37 -0.01
CA VAL A 386 -14.25 -24.46 0.97
C VAL A 386 -13.89 -24.83 2.40
N LYS A 387 -13.89 -26.13 2.74
CA LYS A 387 -13.64 -26.61 4.13
C LYS A 387 -12.36 -26.07 4.75
N PRO A 388 -11.21 -25.97 4.06
CA PRO A 388 -10.00 -25.42 4.66
C PRO A 388 -10.15 -23.96 5.09
N TRP A 389 -11.09 -23.23 4.47
CA TRP A 389 -11.35 -21.81 4.72
C TRP A 389 -12.65 -21.56 5.47
N ASN A 390 -13.29 -22.62 5.99
CA ASN A 390 -14.61 -22.54 6.60
C ASN A 390 -14.68 -21.36 7.57
N PHE A 391 -15.49 -20.37 7.23
CA PHE A 391 -15.67 -19.17 8.02
C PHE A 391 -16.46 -19.60 9.26
N SER A 392 -15.98 -19.26 10.45
CA SER A 392 -16.86 -19.17 11.60
C SER A 392 -17.87 -18.06 11.28
N GLU A 393 -19.03 -18.44 10.74
CA GLU A 393 -20.18 -17.56 10.65
C GLU A 393 -20.59 -17.16 12.07
N GLU A 394 -20.05 -16.06 12.56
CA GLU A 394 -20.87 -15.04 13.23
C GLU A 394 -21.07 -13.92 12.21
N LEU A 395 -21.97 -14.17 11.27
CA LEU A 395 -22.58 -13.16 10.42
C LEU A 395 -24.06 -13.06 10.84
N GLU A 396 -24.30 -12.33 11.93
CA GLU A 396 -25.56 -11.63 12.19
C GLU A 396 -25.40 -10.14 11.92
#